data_AF-A0A7Y4Q8Y0-F1
#
_entry.id   AF-A0A7Y4Q8Y0-F1
#
_cell.length_a   1.000
_cell.length_b   1.000
_cell.length_c   1.000
_cell.angle_alpha   90.00
_cell.angle_beta   90.00
_cell.angle_gamma   90.00
#
_symmetry.space_group_name_H-M   'P 1'
#
loop_
_entity.id
_entity.type
_entity.pdbx_description
1 polymer ?
#
loop_
_entity_poly.entity_id
_entity_poly.type
_entity_poly.pdbx_seq_one_letter_code
_entity_poly.pdbx_strand_id
1 'polypeptide(L)'
;MDSQRDYHLGLLYLVHLLISADGVVDEHEQRQLLKIRDVEGISPDVFEEFNNQVKQRKDRDIYQLGIEFINKCSDEKKLDAFVHLYK
;
A
#
# COMPACT_ATOMS: atom_id res chain seq x y z
N MET A 1 -12.30 -11.10 -11.03
CA MET A 1 -11.77 -11.92 -9.94
C MET A 1 -10.84 -11.02 -9.17
N ASP A 2 -11.17 -10.73 -7.92
CA ASP A 2 -10.32 -9.91 -7.07
C ASP A 2 -9.05 -10.69 -6.75
N SER A 3 -7.90 -10.10 -7.04
CA SER A 3 -6.61 -10.65 -6.64
C SER A 3 -6.27 -10.06 -5.28
N GLN A 4 -6.17 -10.91 -4.24
CA GLN A 4 -5.75 -10.49 -2.91
C GLN A 4 -4.37 -9.78 -2.95
N ARG A 5 -3.51 -10.20 -3.88
CA ARG A 5 -2.24 -9.52 -4.15
C ARG A 5 -2.44 -8.09 -4.64
N ASP A 6 -3.37 -7.86 -5.56
CA ASP A 6 -3.63 -6.50 -6.08
C ASP A 6 -4.17 -5.60 -4.97
N TYR A 7 -5.06 -6.12 -4.12
CA TYR A 7 -5.51 -5.40 -2.93
C TYR A 7 -4.35 -5.01 -2.00
N HIS A 8 -3.47 -5.97 -1.64
CA HIS A 8 -2.33 -5.72 -0.75
C HIS A 8 -1.34 -4.71 -1.35
N LEU A 9 -0.98 -4.84 -2.62
CA LEU A 9 -0.08 -3.89 -3.29
C LEU A 9 -0.70 -2.50 -3.37
N GLY A 10 -1.96 -2.42 -3.77
CA GLY A 10 -2.70 -1.16 -3.84
C GLY A 10 -2.73 -0.43 -2.49
N LEU A 11 -3.04 -1.16 -1.42
CA LEU A 11 -3.06 -0.61 -0.07
C LEU A 11 -1.68 -0.10 0.38
N LEU A 12 -0.63 -0.91 0.20
CA LEU A 12 0.73 -0.52 0.60
C LEU A 12 1.22 0.74 -0.14
N TYR A 13 0.99 0.85 -1.44
CA TYR A 13 1.38 2.04 -2.21
C TYR A 13 0.66 3.31 -1.74
N LEU A 14 -0.64 3.23 -1.45
CA LEU A 14 -1.41 4.39 -1.00
C LEU A 14 -1.02 4.80 0.42
N VAL A 15 -0.79 3.85 1.32
CA VAL A 15 -0.31 4.12 2.68
C VAL A 15 1.06 4.77 2.67
N HIS A 16 1.99 4.25 1.87
CA HIS A 16 3.33 4.82 1.69
C HIS A 16 3.26 6.31 1.34
N LEU A 17 2.39 6.67 0.39
CA LEU A 17 2.24 8.06 -0.05
C LEU A 17 1.64 8.96 1.03
N LEU A 18 0.66 8.46 1.79
CA LEU A 18 0.05 9.25 2.86
C LEU A 18 1.05 9.56 3.96
N ILE A 19 1.88 8.59 4.34
CA ILE A 19 2.87 8.80 5.39
C ILE A 19 4.05 9.63 4.88
N SER A 20 4.47 9.41 3.63
CA SER A 20 5.56 10.16 3.01
C SER A 20 5.21 11.65 2.80
N ALA A 21 3.92 12.00 2.69
CA ALA A 21 3.46 13.38 2.52
C ALA A 21 3.83 14.31 3.70
N ASP A 22 4.01 13.75 4.90
CA ASP A 22 4.37 14.49 6.11
C ASP A 22 5.89 14.75 6.22
N GLY A 23 6.70 14.22 5.29
CA GLY A 23 8.16 14.45 5.22
C GLY A 23 8.99 13.76 6.32
N VAL A 24 8.37 12.97 7.20
CA VAL A 24 9.03 12.18 8.25
C VAL A 24 9.19 10.74 7.77
N VAL A 25 10.09 10.55 6.83
CA VAL A 25 10.39 9.25 6.19
C VAL A 25 11.56 8.62 6.91
N ASP A 26 11.28 7.70 7.85
CA ASP A 26 12.06 6.45 7.98
C ASP A 26 11.36 5.51 8.98
N GLU A 27 11.40 5.81 10.28
CA GLU A 27 10.97 4.83 11.29
C GLU A 27 9.45 4.79 11.53
N HIS A 28 8.77 5.93 11.49
CA HIS A 28 7.32 5.96 11.71
C HIS A 28 6.61 5.24 10.58
N GLU A 29 7.00 5.56 9.35
CA GLU A 29 6.48 4.93 8.15
C GLU A 29 6.70 3.42 8.14
N GLN A 30 7.93 2.98 8.39
CA GLN A 30 8.24 1.55 8.41
C GLN A 30 7.40 0.81 9.48
N ARG A 31 7.20 1.40 10.66
CA ARG A 31 6.34 0.80 11.70
C ARG A 31 4.88 0.68 11.25
N GLN A 32 4.33 1.68 10.57
CA GLN A 32 2.96 1.62 10.05
C GLN A 32 2.80 0.58 8.94
N LEU A 33 3.75 0.54 7.99
CA LEU A 33 3.73 -0.45 6.91
C LEU A 33 3.85 -1.89 7.44
N LEU A 34 4.69 -2.12 8.45
CA LEU A 34 4.78 -3.43 9.12
C LEU A 34 3.48 -3.79 9.86
N LYS A 35 2.84 -2.83 10.53
CA LYS A 35 1.55 -3.05 11.18
C LYS A 35 0.47 -3.45 10.17
N ILE A 36 0.41 -2.78 9.02
CA ILE A 36 -0.55 -3.13 7.96
C ILE A 36 -0.26 -4.50 7.38
N ARG A 37 1.02 -4.83 7.13
CA ARG A 37 1.44 -6.16 6.70
C ARG A 37 0.90 -7.25 7.63
N ASP A 38 1.02 -7.04 8.94
CA ASP A 38 0.61 -8.02 9.94
C ASP A 38 -0.92 -8.11 10.07
N VAL A 39 -1.64 -6.98 9.98
CA VAL A 39 -3.12 -6.93 10.06
C VAL A 39 -3.78 -7.59 8.84
N GLU A 40 -3.29 -7.30 7.64
CA GLU A 40 -3.86 -7.83 6.39
C GLU A 40 -3.29 -9.20 6.00
N GLY A 41 -2.31 -9.73 6.75
CA GLY A 41 -1.66 -11.00 6.43
C GLY A 41 -0.92 -10.96 5.10
N ILE A 42 -0.24 -9.85 4.79
CA ILE A 42 0.48 -9.67 3.53
C ILE A 42 1.69 -10.58 3.51
N SER A 43 1.81 -11.40 2.45
CA SER A 43 2.94 -12.32 2.32
C SER A 43 4.27 -11.58 2.18
N PRO A 44 5.39 -12.17 2.65
CA PRO A 44 6.72 -11.59 2.50
C PRO A 44 7.05 -11.22 1.06
N ASP A 45 6.71 -12.07 0.09
CA ASP A 45 6.99 -11.85 -1.33
C ASP A 45 6.30 -10.59 -1.88
N VAL A 46 5.04 -10.36 -1.49
CA VAL A 46 4.28 -9.17 -1.92
C VAL A 46 4.83 -7.91 -1.25
N PHE A 47 5.23 -8.02 0.02
CA PHE A 47 5.83 -6.90 0.74
C PHE A 47 7.21 -6.55 0.19
N GLU A 48 8.02 -7.54 -0.18
CA GLU A 48 9.32 -7.35 -0.85
C GLU A 48 9.13 -6.72 -2.23
N GLU A 49 8.16 -7.18 -3.01
CA GLU A 49 7.80 -6.57 -4.30
C GLU A 49 7.49 -5.08 -4.13
N PHE A 50 6.60 -4.74 -3.20
CA PHE A 50 6.29 -3.35 -2.88
C PHE A 50 7.55 -2.53 -2.54
N ASN A 51 8.40 -3.03 -1.63
CA ASN A 51 9.63 -2.34 -1.21
C ASN A 51 10.58 -2.08 -2.38
N ASN A 52 10.69 -3.02 -3.32
CA ASN A 52 11.52 -2.87 -4.51
C ASN A 52 10.96 -1.81 -5.46
N GLN A 53 9.63 -1.73 -5.60
CA GLN A 53 8.97 -0.78 -6.49
C GLN A 53 9.06 0.66 -5.97
N VAL A 54 8.83 0.89 -4.66
CA VAL A 54 8.88 2.26 -4.10
C VAL A 54 10.29 2.86 -4.14
N LYS A 55 11.34 2.05 -4.00
CA LYS A 55 12.74 2.52 -4.11
C LYS A 55 13.13 2.97 -5.52
N GLN A 56 12.43 2.49 -6.54
CA GLN A 56 12.80 2.69 -7.95
C GLN A 56 11.91 3.72 -8.66
N ARG A 57 10.84 4.18 -8.01
CA ARG A 57 9.78 4.97 -8.62
C ARG A 57 9.60 6.30 -7.92
N LYS A 58 9.06 7.27 -8.64
CA LYS A 58 8.65 8.56 -8.06
C LYS A 58 7.26 8.43 -7.47
N ASP A 59 6.94 9.30 -6.51
CA ASP A 59 5.64 9.32 -5.81
C ASP A 59 4.44 9.33 -6.77
N ARG A 60 4.53 10.08 -7.87
CA ARG A 60 3.47 10.10 -8.90
C ARG A 60 3.23 8.71 -9.51
N ASP A 61 4.29 7.97 -9.79
CA ASP A 61 4.20 6.63 -10.38
C ASP A 61 3.69 5.62 -9.34
N ILE A 62 4.11 5.78 -8.08
CA ILE A 62 3.62 4.98 -6.95
C ILE A 62 2.12 5.22 -6.74
N TYR A 63 1.66 6.47 -6.85
CA TYR A 63 0.25 6.82 -6.74
C TYR A 63 -0.57 6.16 -7.84
N GLN A 64 -0.09 6.28 -9.09
CA GLN A 64 -0.74 5.67 -10.24
C GLN A 64 -0.88 4.15 -10.06
N LEU A 65 0.19 3.47 -9.63
CA LEU A 65 0.17 2.03 -9.36
C LEU A 65 -0.81 1.66 -8.24
N GLY A 66 -0.79 2.39 -7.13
CA GLY A 66 -1.71 2.17 -6.01
C GLY A 66 -3.17 2.22 -6.45
N ILE A 67 -3.54 3.26 -7.19
CA ILE A 67 -4.89 3.43 -7.74
C ILE A 67 -5.24 2.34 -8.75
N GLU A 68 -4.33 1.98 -9.64
CA GLU A 68 -4.56 0.91 -10.63
C GLU A 68 -4.80 -0.44 -9.98
N PHE A 69 -4.04 -0.78 -8.94
CA PHE A 69 -4.23 -2.03 -8.19
C PHE A 69 -5.55 -2.04 -7.41
N ILE A 70 -5.88 -0.96 -6.69
CA ILE A 70 -7.15 -0.84 -5.97
C ILE A 70 -8.36 -0.85 -6.92
N ASN A 71 -8.25 -0.24 -8.10
CA ASN A 71 -9.34 -0.23 -9.08
C ASN A 71 -9.65 -1.59 -9.70
N LYS A 72 -8.74 -2.56 -9.61
CA LYS A 72 -8.98 -3.96 -10.01
C LYS A 72 -9.76 -4.76 -8.97
N CYS A 73 -9.91 -4.22 -7.76
CA CYS A 73 -10.63 -4.88 -6.67
C CYS A 73 -12.12 -4.52 -6.67
N SER A 74 -12.93 -5.34 -6.01
CA SER A 74 -14.32 -5.01 -5.69
C SER A 74 -14.45 -3.78 -4.80
N ASP A 75 -15.62 -3.17 -4.82
CA ASP A 75 -15.89 -1.98 -4.03
C ASP A 75 -15.82 -2.23 -2.51
N GLU A 76 -16.11 -3.45 -2.06
CA GLU A 76 -15.91 -3.87 -0.66
C GLU A 76 -14.42 -3.79 -0.29
N LYS A 77 -13.53 -4.34 -1.12
CA LYS A 77 -12.08 -4.24 -0.89
C LYS A 77 -11.56 -2.82 -1.00
N LYS A 78 -12.12 -1.99 -1.87
CA LYS A 78 -11.79 -0.55 -1.89
C LYS A 78 -12.17 0.11 -0.56
N LEU A 79 -13.36 -0.18 -0.02
CA LEU A 79 -13.80 0.35 1.28
C LEU A 79 -12.87 -0.11 2.41
N ASP A 80 -12.47 -1.39 2.44
CA ASP A 80 -11.50 -1.90 3.41
C ASP A 80 -10.18 -1.12 3.34
N ALA A 81 -9.65 -0.88 2.14
CA ALA A 81 -8.45 -0.07 1.96
C ALA A 81 -8.64 1.35 2.51
N PHE A 82 -9.77 2.01 2.20
CA PHE A 82 -10.06 3.35 2.72
C PHE A 82 -10.07 3.39 4.25
N VAL A 83 -10.58 2.36 4.93
CA VAL A 83 -10.57 2.30 6.41
C VAL A 83 -9.15 2.37 6.98
N HIS A 84 -8.16 1.79 6.29
CA HIS A 84 -6.75 1.91 6.70
C HIS A 84 -6.15 3.28 6.42
N LEU A 85 -6.53 3.91 5.30
CA LEU A 85 -5.99 5.22 4.90
C LEU A 85 -6.44 6.38 5.81
N TYR A 86 -7.55 6.23 6.53
CA TYR A 86 -8.09 7.26 7.44
C TYR A 86 -7.72 7.06 8.92
N LYS A 87 -7.05 5.97 9.28
CA LYS A 87 -6.65 5.64 10.67
C LYS A 87 -5.26 6.15 10.99
#